data_AF-A0A498HWG3-F1
#
_entry.id   AF-A0A498HWG3-F1
#
_cell.length_a   1.000
_cell.length_b   1.000
_cell.length_c   1.000
_cell.angle_alpha   90.00
_cell.angle_beta   90.00
_cell.angle_gamma   90.00
#
_symmetry.space_group_name_H-M   'P 1'
#
loop_
_entity.id
_entity.type
_entity.pdbx_description
1 polymer ?
#
loop_
_entity_poly.entity_id
_entity_poly.type
_entity_poly.pdbx_seq_one_letter_code
_entity_poly.pdbx_strand_id
1 'polypeptide(L)'
;MQYRTRSVLCPLAAEEFGLWYLLEGPNMSFTGPSVGSGGRTARRAFEFGRTYVVRPKGKHQATVVWLHGLGDNGSSWSQLLESLPLPNIKWICPTAPTQPISIFGGFPSTAWFDVGELSEDAPDDVEGLDASAAHVANLLSTEPDDIKLGIGGFSMGAATALYSATCFSTRKYGNGNQYPCNLSAVVGLSGWLPCSKTLSKKLEVDEAARRAASIPLLLCHGKSDDVVPYKFGEKSSQTLSSTGFQNVTFKSYNGLGHYTIPEEMDEVCAWLRSKLGLDGTSS
;
A
#
# COMPACT_ATOMS: atom_id res chain seq x y z
N MET A 1 -11.53 26.31 -7.99
CA MET A 1 -10.19 25.80 -8.36
C MET A 1 -10.17 24.31 -8.04
N GLN A 2 -10.34 23.45 -9.05
CA GLN A 2 -10.25 21.99 -8.88
C GLN A 2 -8.77 21.59 -8.88
N TYR A 3 -8.25 21.15 -7.74
CA TYR A 3 -6.93 20.51 -7.69
C TYR A 3 -7.10 19.05 -8.16
N ARG A 4 -6.82 18.78 -9.44
CA ARG A 4 -6.58 17.43 -9.94
C ARG A 4 -5.11 17.10 -9.69
N THR A 5 -4.81 16.33 -8.65
CA THR A 5 -3.51 15.65 -8.56
C THR A 5 -3.55 14.44 -9.47
N ARG A 6 -3.19 14.62 -10.76
CA ARG A 6 -2.73 13.49 -11.55
C ARG A 6 -1.41 13.04 -10.92
N SER A 7 -1.31 11.76 -10.54
CA SER A 7 -0.01 11.13 -10.46
C SER A 7 0.58 11.25 -11.87
N VAL A 8 1.52 12.18 -12.03
CA VAL A 8 2.22 12.37 -13.28
C VAL A 8 3.19 11.21 -13.37
N LEU A 9 2.78 10.14 -14.08
CA LEU A 9 3.74 9.35 -14.83
C LEU A 9 4.61 10.34 -15.58
N CYS A 10 5.90 10.36 -15.25
CA CYS A 10 6.90 11.20 -15.87
C CYS A 10 6.68 11.24 -17.40
N PRO A 11 6.51 12.41 -18.05
CA PRO A 11 6.21 12.48 -19.48
C PRO A 11 7.34 11.97 -20.40
N LEU A 12 8.48 11.56 -19.84
CA LEU A 12 9.65 11.12 -20.60
C LEU A 12 9.58 9.67 -21.11
N ALA A 13 8.48 8.95 -20.89
CA ALA A 13 8.32 7.57 -21.38
C ALA A 13 7.37 7.43 -22.59
N ALA A 14 6.84 8.53 -23.14
CA ALA A 14 5.81 8.50 -24.18
C ALA A 14 6.28 8.90 -25.59
N GLU A 15 7.55 9.25 -25.82
CA GLU A 15 8.05 9.68 -27.14
C GLU A 15 9.12 8.78 -27.79
N GLU A 16 9.42 7.59 -27.24
CA GLU A 16 10.29 6.60 -27.92
C GLU A 16 9.58 5.27 -28.25
N PHE A 17 8.30 5.33 -28.60
CA PHE A 17 7.54 4.16 -29.11
C PHE A 17 7.36 4.15 -30.63
N GLY A 18 8.34 4.68 -31.37
CA GLY A 18 8.31 4.70 -32.82
C GLY A 18 9.68 4.42 -33.41
N LEU A 19 10.09 3.14 -33.43
CA LEU A 19 11.09 2.56 -34.34
C LEU A 19 11.26 1.05 -34.03
N TRP A 20 10.24 0.25 -34.33
CA TRP A 20 10.39 -1.20 -34.49
C TRP A 20 10.03 -1.59 -35.92
N TYR A 21 10.99 -1.46 -36.83
CA TYR A 21 11.02 -2.19 -38.08
C TYR A 21 12.48 -2.41 -38.50
N LEU A 22 12.76 -3.66 -38.90
CA LEU A 22 14.01 -4.19 -39.48
C LEU A 22 15.10 -4.60 -38.48
N LEU A 23 15.24 -5.91 -38.26
CA LEU A 23 16.31 -6.73 -38.84
C LEU A 23 16.13 -8.20 -38.42
N GLU A 24 15.84 -9.06 -39.38
CA GLU A 24 16.07 -10.51 -39.29
C GLU A 24 17.56 -10.81 -39.57
N GLY A 25 18.16 -11.74 -38.82
CA GLY A 25 19.48 -12.33 -39.11
C GLY A 25 20.12 -13.07 -37.92
N PRO A 26 20.91 -14.14 -38.12
CA PRO A 26 20.67 -15.43 -37.44
C PRO A 26 21.65 -15.82 -36.32
N ASN A 27 21.19 -16.79 -35.51
CA ASN A 27 21.90 -17.80 -34.71
C ASN A 27 23.39 -17.57 -34.37
N MET A 28 23.68 -17.44 -33.06
CA MET A 28 24.96 -17.85 -32.47
C MET A 28 24.69 -18.47 -31.09
N SER A 29 24.93 -19.78 -30.99
CA SER A 29 24.97 -20.55 -29.75
C SER A 29 26.32 -20.35 -29.06
N PHE A 30 26.31 -20.05 -27.77
CA PHE A 30 27.49 -20.15 -26.90
C PHE A 30 27.14 -20.96 -25.66
N THR A 31 27.72 -22.17 -25.59
CA THR A 31 27.80 -23.00 -24.39
C THR A 31 28.91 -22.47 -23.49
N GLY A 32 28.56 -22.14 -22.24
CA GLY A 32 29.49 -21.77 -21.17
C GLY A 32 29.19 -22.61 -19.91
N PRO A 33 30.20 -22.84 -19.04
CA PRO A 33 30.22 -23.98 -18.15
C PRO A 33 29.31 -23.85 -16.92
N SER A 34 28.74 -24.99 -16.55
CA SER A 34 28.09 -25.30 -15.28
C SER A 34 28.92 -24.84 -14.08
N VAL A 35 28.38 -23.91 -13.29
CA VAL A 35 28.88 -23.54 -11.97
C VAL A 35 27.84 -23.98 -10.93
N GLY A 36 28.31 -24.78 -9.97
CA GLY A 36 27.51 -25.53 -9.02
C GLY A 36 26.55 -24.68 -8.18
N SER A 37 25.37 -25.26 -7.96
CA SER A 37 24.35 -24.75 -7.06
C SER A 37 24.83 -24.86 -5.61
N GLY A 38 25.35 -23.75 -5.11
CA GLY A 38 25.75 -23.54 -3.72
C GLY A 38 25.34 -22.15 -3.26
N GLY A 39 24.10 -21.74 -3.55
CA GLY A 39 23.58 -20.43 -3.17
C GLY A 39 22.80 -20.51 -1.86
N ARG A 40 23.42 -20.07 -0.75
CA ARG A 40 22.62 -19.46 0.33
C ARG A 40 21.91 -18.27 -0.33
N THR A 41 20.59 -18.30 -0.42
CA THR A 41 19.80 -17.19 -0.95
C THR A 41 20.21 -15.92 -0.21
N ALA A 42 20.90 -15.02 -0.89
CA ALA A 42 21.21 -13.71 -0.35
C ALA A 42 19.88 -13.00 -0.13
N ARG A 43 19.57 -12.63 1.13
CA ARG A 43 18.35 -11.86 1.45
C ARG A 43 18.39 -10.54 0.69
N ARG A 44 17.25 -10.14 0.10
CA ARG A 44 17.15 -8.85 -0.60
C ARG A 44 17.33 -7.72 0.43
N ALA A 45 18.30 -6.84 0.20
CA ALA A 45 18.46 -5.65 1.03
C ALA A 45 17.50 -4.57 0.50
N PHE A 46 16.68 -4.02 1.40
CA PHE A 46 15.73 -2.95 1.08
C PHE A 46 16.23 -1.62 1.64
N GLU A 47 16.59 -0.69 0.77
CA GLU A 47 16.95 0.67 1.14
C GLU A 47 15.78 1.61 0.86
N PHE A 48 15.07 2.00 1.91
CA PHE A 48 13.91 2.89 1.80
C PHE A 48 14.35 4.31 1.51
N GLY A 49 13.59 5.00 0.65
CA GLY A 49 13.86 6.37 0.26
C GLY A 49 13.51 7.39 1.34
N ARG A 50 13.58 8.67 0.97
CA ARG A 50 13.33 9.79 1.88
C ARG A 50 11.92 9.77 2.47
N THR A 51 11.83 9.97 3.77
CA THR A 51 10.57 10.14 4.51
C THR A 51 10.24 11.61 4.70
N TYR A 52 8.97 11.95 4.49
CA TYR A 52 8.40 13.28 4.70
C TYR A 52 7.42 13.23 5.87
N VAL A 53 7.49 14.20 6.78
CA VAL A 53 6.65 14.22 7.98
C VAL A 53 5.84 15.51 8.00
N VAL A 54 4.52 15.36 8.05
CA VAL A 54 3.59 16.46 8.29
C VAL A 54 3.25 16.46 9.78
N ARG A 55 3.59 17.55 10.46
CA ARG A 55 3.30 17.69 11.89
C ARG A 55 1.79 17.92 12.11
N PRO A 56 1.22 17.41 13.21
CA PRO A 56 -0.14 17.73 13.57
C PRO A 56 -0.25 19.24 13.83
N LYS A 57 -1.35 19.85 13.37
CA LYS A 57 -1.64 21.27 13.55
C LYS A 57 -2.24 21.57 14.93
N GLY A 58 -2.87 20.58 15.54
CA GLY A 58 -3.45 20.63 16.89
C GLY A 58 -2.79 19.63 17.84
N LYS A 59 -3.50 19.24 18.91
CA LYS A 59 -3.02 18.20 19.84
C LYS A 59 -2.81 16.90 19.07
N HIS A 60 -1.60 16.35 19.13
CA HIS A 60 -1.27 15.07 18.54
C HIS A 60 -2.04 13.94 19.24
N GLN A 61 -2.85 13.22 18.49
CA GLN A 61 -3.68 12.10 19.01
C GLN A 61 -3.54 10.84 18.17
N ALA A 62 -3.10 10.97 16.92
CA ALA A 62 -2.87 9.84 16.03
C ALA A 62 -1.68 10.10 15.12
N THR A 63 -1.03 9.02 14.71
CA THR A 63 -0.03 9.01 13.64
C THR A 63 -0.49 8.05 12.57
N VAL A 64 -0.49 8.51 11.32
CA VAL A 64 -0.80 7.69 10.16
C VAL A 64 0.42 7.63 9.24
N VAL A 65 0.91 6.42 8.97
CA VAL A 65 1.88 6.21 7.89
C VAL A 65 1.10 6.13 6.58
N TRP A 66 1.45 6.96 5.59
CA TRP A 66 0.78 6.99 4.29
C TRP A 66 1.71 6.55 3.16
N LEU A 67 1.28 5.54 2.40
CA LEU A 67 2.08 4.87 1.39
C LEU A 67 1.64 5.29 -0.02
N HIS A 68 2.59 5.79 -0.80
CA HIS A 68 2.36 6.22 -2.20
C HIS A 68 2.19 5.01 -3.15
N GLY A 69 1.70 5.26 -4.36
CA GLY A 69 1.61 4.24 -5.43
C GLY A 69 2.95 3.96 -6.12
N LEU A 70 2.99 2.93 -6.97
CA LEU A 70 4.19 2.58 -7.75
C LEU A 70 4.72 3.78 -8.56
N GLY A 71 6.03 4.06 -8.45
CA GLY A 71 6.70 5.13 -9.19
C GLY A 71 6.53 6.55 -8.64
N ASP A 72 5.76 6.72 -7.57
CA ASP A 72 5.59 7.99 -6.86
C ASP A 72 6.58 8.11 -5.67
N ASN A 73 6.39 9.10 -4.80
CA ASN A 73 7.21 9.31 -3.61
C ASN A 73 6.41 9.92 -2.45
N GLY A 74 7.00 9.93 -1.26
CA GLY A 74 6.34 10.45 -0.06
C GLY A 74 6.07 11.97 -0.08
N SER A 75 6.81 12.76 -0.88
CA SER A 75 6.62 14.21 -0.94
C SER A 75 5.27 14.57 -1.53
N SER A 76 4.88 13.94 -2.65
CA SER A 76 3.62 14.19 -3.35
C SER A 76 2.42 14.06 -2.41
N TRP A 77 2.41 12.98 -1.62
CA TRP A 77 1.33 12.71 -0.67
C TRP A 77 1.38 13.60 0.56
N SER A 78 2.57 13.94 1.06
CA SER A 78 2.69 14.83 2.23
C SER A 78 2.02 16.20 1.99
N GLN A 79 2.14 16.76 0.78
CA GLN A 79 1.51 18.03 0.41
C GLN A 79 -0.02 17.92 0.39
N LEU A 80 -0.57 16.84 -0.15
CA LEU A 80 -2.00 16.59 -0.15
C LEU A 80 -2.52 16.42 1.28
N LEU A 81 -1.86 15.59 2.08
CA LEU A 81 -2.28 15.26 3.45
C LEU A 81 -2.17 16.46 4.41
N GLU A 82 -1.21 17.34 4.21
CA GLU A 82 -1.10 18.60 4.94
C GLU A 82 -2.30 19.52 4.71
N SER A 83 -2.95 19.45 3.54
CA SER A 83 -4.13 20.28 3.25
C SER A 83 -5.41 19.78 3.95
N LEU A 84 -5.43 18.54 4.45
CA LEU A 84 -6.63 17.93 5.02
C LEU A 84 -7.02 18.55 6.38
N PRO A 85 -8.33 18.66 6.68
CA PRO A 85 -8.85 19.18 7.94
C PRO A 85 -8.78 18.12 9.07
N LEU A 86 -7.58 17.62 9.34
CA LEU A 86 -7.25 16.57 10.32
C LEU A 86 -6.12 17.04 11.25
N PRO A 87 -6.36 18.05 12.10
CA PRO A 87 -5.30 18.73 12.84
C PRO A 87 -4.62 17.85 13.88
N ASN A 88 -5.28 16.78 14.36
CA ASN A 88 -4.75 15.89 15.39
C ASN A 88 -3.88 14.74 14.85
N ILE A 89 -3.75 14.63 13.53
CA ILE A 89 -3.00 13.57 12.87
C ILE A 89 -1.61 14.07 12.48
N LYS A 90 -0.58 13.33 12.89
CA LYS A 90 0.75 13.37 12.30
C LYS A 90 0.78 12.43 11.10
N TRP A 91 1.28 12.89 9.95
CA TRP A 91 1.48 12.03 8.77
C TRP A 91 2.94 11.71 8.58
N ILE A 92 3.24 10.43 8.38
CA ILE A 92 4.56 9.96 7.99
C ILE A 92 4.44 9.38 6.58
N CYS A 93 5.08 10.02 5.61
CA CYS A 93 5.01 9.66 4.20
C CYS A 93 6.40 9.14 3.76
N PRO A 94 6.71 7.86 3.97
CA PRO A 94 7.95 7.26 3.48
C PRO A 94 7.96 7.18 1.95
N THR A 95 9.15 7.05 1.38
CA THR A 95 9.32 6.69 -0.03
C THR A 95 9.80 5.24 -0.12
N ALA A 96 9.17 4.46 -0.98
CA ALA A 96 9.53 3.06 -1.19
C ALA A 96 10.96 2.91 -1.75
N PRO A 97 11.60 1.74 -1.60
CA PRO A 97 12.90 1.48 -2.21
C PRO A 97 12.83 1.61 -3.73
N THR A 98 13.91 2.14 -4.33
CA THR A 98 14.11 2.03 -5.77
C THR A 98 14.61 0.64 -6.10
N GLN A 99 13.80 -0.14 -6.80
CA GLN A 99 14.10 -1.54 -7.09
C GLN A 99 13.57 -1.96 -8.47
N PRO A 100 14.17 -2.99 -9.10
CA PRO A 100 13.64 -3.57 -10.35
C PRO A 100 12.20 -4.07 -10.17
N ILE A 101 11.36 -3.83 -11.18
CA ILE A 101 9.95 -4.24 -11.19
C ILE A 101 9.66 -5.15 -12.36
N SER A 102 9.20 -6.36 -12.07
CA SER A 102 9.00 -7.43 -13.04
C SER A 102 7.97 -7.06 -14.13
N ILE A 103 6.85 -6.43 -13.79
CA ILE A 103 5.84 -5.97 -14.76
C ILE A 103 6.38 -4.89 -15.73
N PHE A 104 7.48 -4.22 -15.36
CA PHE A 104 8.19 -3.26 -16.23
C PHE A 104 9.45 -3.87 -16.88
N GLY A 105 9.55 -5.20 -16.96
CA GLY A 105 10.71 -5.88 -17.54
C GLY A 105 12.01 -5.64 -16.75
N GLY A 106 11.90 -5.36 -15.45
CA GLY A 106 13.04 -5.07 -14.58
C GLY A 106 13.46 -3.60 -14.53
N PHE A 107 12.74 -2.68 -15.20
CA PHE A 107 13.04 -1.26 -15.08
C PHE A 107 12.90 -0.79 -13.62
N PRO A 108 13.89 -0.07 -13.05
CA PRO A 108 13.86 0.33 -11.65
C PRO A 108 12.83 1.43 -11.40
N SER A 109 12.04 1.27 -10.35
CA SER A 109 11.04 2.25 -9.91
C SER A 109 10.88 2.20 -8.38
N THR A 110 10.25 3.20 -7.79
CA THR A 110 9.91 3.20 -6.36
C THR A 110 8.73 2.26 -6.11
N ALA A 111 8.96 1.15 -5.42
CA ALA A 111 7.94 0.13 -5.20
C ALA A 111 8.05 -0.50 -3.81
N TRP A 112 6.93 -0.85 -3.21
CA TRP A 112 6.89 -1.50 -1.90
C TRP A 112 7.20 -3.00 -1.97
N PHE A 113 6.90 -3.62 -3.10
CA PHE A 113 7.14 -5.04 -3.37
C PHE A 113 7.16 -5.24 -4.89
N ASP A 114 7.71 -6.36 -5.34
CA ASP A 114 7.71 -6.70 -6.76
C ASP A 114 6.35 -7.23 -7.22
N VAL A 115 5.97 -6.89 -8.46
CA VAL A 115 4.74 -7.35 -9.11
C VAL A 115 5.12 -7.82 -10.51
N GLY A 116 4.91 -9.10 -10.79
CA GLY A 116 5.10 -9.66 -12.13
C GLY A 116 3.92 -9.40 -13.06
N GLU A 117 2.71 -9.58 -12.55
CA GLU A 117 1.46 -9.34 -13.26
C GLU A 117 0.38 -8.95 -12.24
N LEU A 118 -0.49 -8.01 -12.59
CA LEU A 118 -1.67 -7.72 -11.78
C LEU A 118 -2.78 -8.74 -12.10
N SER A 119 -2.58 -9.96 -11.61
CA SER A 119 -3.49 -11.09 -11.79
C SER A 119 -3.74 -11.78 -10.45
N GLU A 120 -4.89 -12.43 -10.31
CA GLU A 120 -5.21 -13.19 -9.10
C GLU A 120 -4.33 -14.44 -8.93
N ASP A 121 -3.78 -14.94 -10.04
CA ASP A 121 -2.95 -16.14 -10.07
C ASP A 121 -1.46 -15.84 -10.04
N ALA A 122 -1.08 -14.57 -10.12
CA ALA A 122 0.29 -14.16 -9.93
C ALA A 122 0.73 -14.46 -8.48
N PRO A 123 1.95 -14.97 -8.27
CA PRO A 123 2.50 -15.13 -6.94
C PRO A 123 2.74 -13.77 -6.29
N ASP A 124 2.41 -13.64 -5.00
CA ASP A 124 2.73 -12.45 -4.20
C ASP A 124 4.23 -12.43 -3.82
N ASP A 125 4.89 -11.27 -3.93
CA ASP A 125 6.22 -11.03 -3.36
C ASP A 125 6.13 -10.85 -1.83
N VAL A 126 6.00 -11.97 -1.11
CA VAL A 126 5.87 -11.98 0.35
C VAL A 126 7.09 -11.38 1.04
N GLU A 127 8.30 -11.54 0.48
CA GLU A 127 9.52 -10.96 1.06
C GLU A 127 9.47 -9.42 1.01
N GLY A 128 9.10 -8.84 -0.14
CA GLY A 128 8.92 -7.40 -0.29
C GLY A 128 7.77 -6.85 0.56
N LEU A 129 6.63 -7.55 0.59
CA LEU A 129 5.49 -7.18 1.41
C LEU A 129 5.85 -7.16 2.91
N ASP A 130 6.55 -8.18 3.39
CA ASP A 130 7.02 -8.25 4.78
C ASP A 130 8.03 -7.14 5.09
N ALA A 131 8.98 -6.89 4.20
CA ALA A 131 9.97 -5.83 4.38
C ALA A 131 9.30 -4.45 4.48
N SER A 132 8.34 -4.16 3.61
CA SER A 132 7.57 -2.91 3.64
C SER A 132 6.69 -2.79 4.87
N ALA A 133 5.95 -3.85 5.25
CA ALA A 133 5.15 -3.85 6.47
C ALA A 133 6.01 -3.70 7.74
N ALA A 134 7.21 -4.29 7.76
CA ALA A 134 8.18 -4.12 8.85
C ALA A 134 8.72 -2.70 8.92
N HIS A 135 9.01 -2.07 7.77
CA HIS A 135 9.41 -0.66 7.72
C HIS A 135 8.32 0.26 8.28
N VAL A 136 7.07 0.04 7.89
CA VAL A 136 5.91 0.79 8.43
C VAL A 136 5.78 0.61 9.93
N ALA A 137 5.88 -0.63 10.41
CA ALA A 137 5.83 -0.93 11.83
C ALA A 137 6.95 -0.20 12.62
N ASN A 138 8.17 -0.14 12.06
CA ASN A 138 9.29 0.57 12.67
C ASN A 138 9.08 2.10 12.69
N LEU A 139 8.42 2.68 11.70
CA LEU A 139 8.07 4.10 11.73
C LEU A 139 7.05 4.40 12.83
N LEU A 140 6.05 3.52 13.00
CA LEU A 140 5.01 3.65 14.00
C LEU A 140 5.49 3.35 15.42
N SER A 141 6.51 2.51 15.61
CA SER A 141 7.02 2.14 16.94
C SER A 141 7.73 3.29 17.67
N THR A 142 7.94 4.42 16.98
CA THR A 142 8.53 5.63 17.57
C THR A 142 7.52 6.48 18.34
N GLU A 143 6.22 6.15 18.25
CA GLU A 143 5.16 6.91 18.91
C GLU A 143 4.90 6.43 20.35
N PRO A 144 4.48 7.34 21.24
CA PRO A 144 3.98 6.98 22.58
C PRO A 144 2.74 6.07 22.55
N ASP A 145 2.53 5.31 23.63
CA ASP A 145 1.44 4.34 23.76
C ASP A 145 0.02 4.96 23.68
N ASP A 146 -0.13 6.25 23.98
CA ASP A 146 -1.42 6.96 23.92
C ASP A 146 -1.77 7.47 22.52
N ILE A 147 -0.83 7.39 21.56
CA ILE A 147 -1.04 7.78 20.17
C ILE A 147 -1.66 6.63 19.38
N LYS A 148 -2.78 6.89 18.73
CA LYS A 148 -3.44 5.91 17.85
C LYS A 148 -2.66 5.75 16.56
N LEU A 149 -2.43 4.51 16.14
CA LEU A 149 -1.58 4.19 14.99
C LEU A 149 -2.43 3.78 13.79
N GLY A 150 -2.28 4.46 12.66
CA GLY A 150 -2.97 4.14 11.42
C GLY A 150 -2.01 3.90 10.25
N ILE A 151 -2.50 3.20 9.22
CA ILE A 151 -1.79 3.05 7.96
C ILE A 151 -2.76 3.38 6.83
N GLY A 152 -2.33 4.18 5.87
CA GLY A 152 -3.09 4.48 4.67
C GLY A 152 -2.22 4.31 3.42
N GLY A 153 -2.86 4.25 2.26
CA GLY A 153 -2.11 4.33 1.02
C GLY A 153 -2.98 4.34 -0.22
N PHE A 154 -2.31 4.52 -1.35
CA PHE A 154 -2.91 4.51 -2.69
C PHE A 154 -2.26 3.44 -3.56
N SER A 155 -3.05 2.74 -4.38
CA SER A 155 -2.56 1.73 -5.32
C SER A 155 -1.68 0.66 -4.64
N MET A 156 -0.43 0.47 -5.06
CA MET A 156 0.52 -0.42 -4.39
C MET A 156 0.69 -0.11 -2.89
N GLY A 157 0.67 1.16 -2.50
CA GLY A 157 0.70 1.55 -1.09
C GLY A 157 -0.57 1.13 -0.33
N ALA A 158 -1.74 1.19 -0.97
CA ALA A 158 -2.98 0.67 -0.40
C ALA A 158 -2.88 -0.86 -0.18
N ALA A 159 -2.28 -1.58 -1.13
CA ALA A 159 -2.06 -3.01 -0.99
C ALA A 159 -1.14 -3.36 0.19
N THR A 160 -0.06 -2.61 0.39
CA THR A 160 0.82 -2.76 1.57
C THR A 160 0.09 -2.40 2.88
N ALA A 161 -0.77 -1.37 2.87
CA ALA A 161 -1.57 -1.00 4.03
C ALA A 161 -2.55 -2.12 4.43
N LEU A 162 -3.27 -2.70 3.47
CA LEU A 162 -4.18 -3.82 3.70
C LEU A 162 -3.41 -5.09 4.14
N TYR A 163 -2.26 -5.36 3.55
CA TYR A 163 -1.39 -6.46 3.99
C TYR A 163 -0.97 -6.29 5.46
N SER A 164 -0.60 -5.07 5.86
CA SER A 164 -0.26 -4.74 7.25
C SER A 164 -1.43 -4.97 8.21
N ALA A 165 -2.67 -4.72 7.78
CA ALA A 165 -3.88 -5.05 8.55
C ALA A 165 -3.99 -6.57 8.81
N THR A 166 -3.70 -7.40 7.79
CA THR A 166 -3.71 -8.86 7.97
C THR A 166 -2.60 -9.33 8.90
N CYS A 167 -1.41 -8.74 8.82
CA CYS A 167 -0.30 -9.04 9.71
C CYS A 167 -0.60 -8.65 11.16
N PHE A 168 -1.26 -7.51 11.37
CA PHE A 168 -1.75 -7.09 12.67
C PHE A 168 -2.74 -8.11 13.26
N SER A 169 -3.72 -8.54 12.47
CA SER A 169 -4.72 -9.51 12.93
C SER A 169 -4.08 -10.82 13.37
N THR A 170 -3.14 -11.34 12.59
CA THR A 170 -2.43 -12.60 12.91
C THR A 170 -1.30 -12.42 13.93
N ARG A 171 -0.89 -11.18 14.22
CA ARG A 171 0.34 -10.80 14.94
C ARG A 171 1.61 -11.35 14.29
N LYS A 172 1.56 -11.68 13.00
CA LYS A 172 2.71 -12.24 12.26
C LYS A 172 2.81 -11.68 10.86
N TYR A 173 4.04 -11.46 10.43
CA TYR A 173 4.40 -11.32 9.02
C TYR A 173 4.23 -12.65 8.26
N GLY A 174 4.33 -12.61 6.93
CA GLY A 174 4.26 -13.79 6.06
C GLY A 174 5.37 -14.81 6.35
N ASN A 175 6.57 -14.33 6.68
CA ASN A 175 7.73 -15.11 7.08
C ASN A 175 7.64 -15.69 8.52
N GLY A 176 6.56 -15.40 9.26
CA GLY A 176 6.31 -15.91 10.61
C GLY A 176 6.86 -15.08 11.76
N ASN A 177 7.65 -14.03 11.49
CA ASN A 177 8.11 -13.09 12.52
C ASN A 177 6.92 -12.31 13.13
N GLN A 178 7.08 -11.83 14.36
CA GLN A 178 6.02 -11.12 15.09
C GLN A 178 5.76 -9.71 14.52
N TYR A 179 4.49 -9.37 14.31
CA TYR A 179 4.07 -8.01 13.96
C TYR A 179 3.84 -7.18 15.24
N PRO A 180 4.66 -6.14 15.52
CA PRO A 180 4.70 -5.52 16.85
C PRO A 180 3.60 -4.47 17.05
N CYS A 181 3.16 -3.78 15.99
CA CYS A 181 2.29 -2.62 16.13
C CYS A 181 0.83 -2.97 16.43
N ASN A 182 0.17 -2.15 17.23
CA ASN A 182 -1.27 -2.21 17.47
C ASN A 182 -1.99 -1.20 16.59
N LEU A 183 -2.55 -1.65 15.47
CA LEU A 183 -3.19 -0.74 14.50
C LEU A 183 -4.60 -0.36 14.94
N SER A 184 -4.93 0.91 14.78
CA SER A 184 -6.23 1.51 15.13
C SER A 184 -7.13 1.74 13.91
N ALA A 185 -6.56 1.94 12.72
CA ALA A 185 -7.31 2.12 11.48
C ALA A 185 -6.45 1.87 10.24
N VAL A 186 -7.06 1.38 9.16
CA VAL A 186 -6.39 1.22 7.86
C VAL A 186 -7.23 1.77 6.72
N VAL A 187 -6.58 2.47 5.78
CA VAL A 187 -7.20 3.04 4.59
C VAL A 187 -6.50 2.52 3.33
N GLY A 188 -7.27 2.09 2.33
CA GLY A 188 -6.76 1.71 1.01
C GLY A 188 -7.54 2.39 -0.11
N LEU A 189 -6.87 3.22 -0.89
CA LEU A 189 -7.47 3.90 -2.05
C LEU A 189 -6.97 3.25 -3.35
N SER A 190 -7.89 2.87 -4.24
CA SER A 190 -7.60 2.25 -5.55
C SER A 190 -6.59 1.09 -5.49
N GLY A 191 -6.70 0.24 -4.47
CA GLY A 191 -5.76 -0.85 -4.19
C GLY A 191 -6.34 -2.26 -4.36
N TRP A 192 -5.59 -3.25 -3.89
CA TRP A 192 -6.03 -4.64 -3.80
C TRP A 192 -5.47 -5.28 -2.52
N LEU A 193 -5.94 -6.46 -2.15
CA LEU A 193 -5.46 -7.24 -1.01
C LEU A 193 -4.47 -8.33 -1.47
N PRO A 194 -3.17 -8.18 -1.18
CA PRO A 194 -2.18 -9.25 -1.41
C PRO A 194 -2.42 -10.44 -0.49
N CYS A 195 -1.88 -11.60 -0.85
CA CYS A 195 -1.91 -12.83 -0.04
C CYS A 195 -3.32 -13.34 0.33
N SER A 196 -4.36 -12.87 -0.38
CA SER A 196 -5.77 -13.11 -0.07
C SER A 196 -6.13 -14.60 -0.01
N LYS A 197 -5.53 -15.43 -0.87
CA LYS A 197 -5.71 -16.89 -0.94
C LYS A 197 -5.33 -17.63 0.36
N THR A 198 -4.45 -17.04 1.18
CA THR A 198 -3.97 -17.66 2.42
C THR A 198 -4.63 -17.11 3.68
N LEU A 199 -5.48 -16.08 3.55
CA LEU A 199 -5.99 -15.31 4.69
C LEU A 199 -6.92 -16.12 5.60
N SER A 200 -7.84 -16.89 5.02
CA SER A 200 -8.81 -17.70 5.79
C SER A 200 -8.12 -18.65 6.76
N LYS A 201 -7.11 -19.39 6.28
CA LYS A 201 -6.31 -20.33 7.09
C LYS A 201 -5.57 -19.64 8.25
N LYS A 202 -5.19 -18.36 8.08
CA LYS A 202 -4.45 -17.60 9.10
C LYS A 202 -5.36 -17.07 10.22
N LEU A 203 -6.67 -17.04 10.01
CA LEU A 203 -7.65 -16.45 10.93
C LEU A 203 -8.48 -17.48 11.70
N GLU A 204 -8.16 -18.77 11.59
CA GLU A 204 -8.81 -19.86 12.36
C GLU A 204 -8.53 -19.81 13.87
N VAL A 205 -7.63 -18.93 14.32
CA VAL A 205 -7.28 -18.74 15.74
C VAL A 205 -8.15 -17.64 16.35
N ASP A 206 -8.86 -17.93 17.44
CA ASP A 206 -9.83 -17.02 18.10
C ASP A 206 -9.29 -15.59 18.31
N GLU A 207 -8.07 -15.45 18.81
CA GLU A 207 -7.44 -14.14 19.02
C GLU A 207 -7.24 -13.34 17.73
N ALA A 208 -6.88 -14.03 16.65
CA ALA A 208 -6.67 -13.39 15.36
C ALA A 208 -8.00 -12.96 14.72
N ALA A 209 -9.02 -13.81 14.84
CA ALA A 209 -10.39 -13.49 14.42
C ALA A 209 -10.94 -12.27 15.18
N ARG A 210 -10.74 -12.18 16.50
CA ARG A 210 -11.17 -11.02 17.30
C ARG A 210 -10.50 -9.72 16.87
N ARG A 211 -9.18 -9.73 16.62
CA ARG A 211 -8.46 -8.55 16.10
C ARG A 211 -8.96 -8.15 14.72
N ALA A 212 -9.11 -9.12 13.80
CA ALA A 212 -9.65 -8.89 12.46
C ALA A 212 -11.05 -8.27 12.50
N ALA A 213 -11.94 -8.79 13.36
CA ALA A 213 -13.28 -8.26 13.52
C ALA A 213 -13.30 -6.79 14.01
N SER A 214 -12.33 -6.43 14.87
CA SER A 214 -12.29 -5.11 15.50
C SER A 214 -11.69 -3.99 14.64
N ILE A 215 -10.68 -4.30 13.82
CA ILE A 215 -9.92 -3.26 13.10
C ILE A 215 -10.76 -2.60 12.00
N PRO A 216 -10.97 -1.26 12.05
CA PRO A 216 -11.70 -0.57 11.01
C PRO A 216 -10.84 -0.46 9.74
N LEU A 217 -11.42 -0.87 8.61
CA LEU A 217 -10.82 -0.77 7.27
C LEU A 217 -11.72 0.08 6.37
N LEU A 218 -11.14 1.10 5.72
CA LEU A 218 -11.79 1.85 4.64
C LEU A 218 -11.12 1.51 3.32
N LEU A 219 -11.89 1.02 2.37
CA LEU A 219 -11.47 0.81 1.00
C LEU A 219 -12.28 1.73 0.08
N CYS A 220 -11.61 2.50 -0.77
CA CYS A 220 -12.24 3.34 -1.78
C CYS A 220 -11.74 2.93 -3.16
N HIS A 221 -12.62 2.88 -4.16
CA HIS A 221 -12.21 2.51 -5.52
C HIS A 221 -13.07 3.18 -6.60
N GLY A 222 -12.40 3.62 -7.67
CA GLY A 222 -13.07 4.14 -8.86
C GLY A 222 -13.56 3.04 -9.79
N LYS A 223 -14.79 3.14 -10.28
CA LYS A 223 -15.34 2.16 -11.24
C LYS A 223 -14.74 2.26 -12.64
N SER A 224 -14.05 3.35 -12.93
CA SER A 224 -13.38 3.60 -14.21
C SER A 224 -11.86 3.49 -14.09
N ASP A 225 -11.37 2.86 -13.02
CA ASP A 225 -9.94 2.59 -12.80
C ASP A 225 -9.44 1.54 -13.81
N ASP A 226 -8.54 1.97 -14.68
CA ASP A 226 -7.93 1.21 -15.77
C ASP A 226 -6.54 0.65 -15.43
N VAL A 227 -6.00 1.02 -14.26
CA VAL A 227 -4.67 0.56 -13.80
C VAL A 227 -4.84 -0.58 -12.80
N VAL A 228 -5.68 -0.38 -11.78
CA VAL A 228 -6.10 -1.43 -10.84
C VAL A 228 -7.60 -1.63 -11.03
N PRO A 229 -8.02 -2.62 -11.83
CA PRO A 229 -9.42 -2.77 -12.20
C PRO A 229 -10.31 -2.85 -10.95
N TYR A 230 -11.43 -2.11 -10.96
CA TYR A 230 -12.38 -2.02 -9.83
C TYR A 230 -12.72 -3.36 -9.16
N LYS A 231 -12.83 -4.43 -9.94
CA LYS A 231 -13.08 -5.80 -9.45
C LYS A 231 -12.06 -6.26 -8.39
N PHE A 232 -10.81 -5.80 -8.45
CA PHE A 232 -9.79 -6.15 -7.45
C PHE A 232 -10.09 -5.51 -6.10
N GLY A 233 -10.49 -4.23 -6.08
CA GLY A 233 -10.93 -3.56 -4.85
C GLY A 233 -12.18 -4.20 -4.25
N GLU A 234 -13.18 -4.49 -5.10
CA GLU A 234 -14.41 -5.14 -4.67
C GLU A 234 -14.14 -6.54 -4.09
N LYS A 235 -13.34 -7.36 -4.79
CA LYS A 235 -12.95 -8.69 -4.31
C LYS A 235 -12.14 -8.63 -3.02
N SER A 236 -11.28 -7.62 -2.87
CA SER A 236 -10.51 -7.39 -1.64
C SER A 236 -11.43 -7.14 -0.46
N SER A 237 -12.42 -6.26 -0.63
CA SER A 237 -13.44 -6.01 0.38
C SER A 237 -14.24 -7.27 0.71
N GLN A 238 -14.70 -8.01 -0.31
CA GLN A 238 -15.45 -9.25 -0.10
C GLN A 238 -14.64 -10.31 0.64
N THR A 239 -13.36 -10.45 0.30
CA THR A 239 -12.45 -11.41 0.95
C THR A 239 -12.17 -11.04 2.40
N LEU A 240 -11.95 -9.75 2.70
CA LEU A 240 -11.80 -9.28 4.09
C LEU A 240 -13.06 -9.62 4.90
N SER A 241 -14.24 -9.25 4.39
CA SER A 241 -15.50 -9.52 5.08
C SER A 241 -15.76 -11.01 5.29
N SER A 242 -15.56 -11.85 4.27
CA SER A 242 -15.79 -13.29 4.36
C SER A 242 -14.78 -14.04 5.24
N THR A 243 -13.62 -13.43 5.51
CA THR A 243 -12.58 -13.99 6.39
C THR A 243 -12.62 -13.45 7.82
N GLY A 244 -13.64 -12.67 8.18
CA GLY A 244 -13.91 -12.27 9.56
C GLY A 244 -13.57 -10.82 9.89
N PHE A 245 -13.15 -9.99 8.93
CA PHE A 245 -13.07 -8.54 9.14
C PHE A 245 -14.48 -7.94 9.09
N GLN A 246 -15.04 -7.65 10.27
CA GLN A 246 -16.43 -7.20 10.40
C GLN A 246 -16.61 -5.68 10.23
N ASN A 247 -15.52 -4.90 10.33
CA ASN A 247 -15.54 -3.44 10.28
C ASN A 247 -14.93 -2.92 8.96
N VAL A 248 -15.38 -3.46 7.84
CA VAL A 248 -14.94 -3.08 6.48
C VAL A 248 -15.96 -2.14 5.86
N THR A 249 -15.50 -0.98 5.39
CA THR A 249 -16.28 -0.03 4.58
C THR A 249 -15.71 0.00 3.17
N PHE A 250 -16.51 -0.29 2.15
CA PHE A 250 -16.13 -0.16 0.74
C PHE A 250 -16.94 0.93 0.07
N LYS A 251 -16.25 1.93 -0.51
CA LYS A 251 -16.85 3.08 -1.20
C LYS A 251 -16.47 3.03 -2.67
N SER A 252 -17.48 3.12 -3.53
CA SER A 252 -17.30 3.06 -4.98
C SER A 252 -17.66 4.38 -5.63
N TYR A 253 -16.82 4.87 -6.54
CA TYR A 253 -17.01 6.16 -7.20
C TYR A 253 -17.21 5.96 -8.71
N ASN A 254 -18.36 6.40 -9.24
CA ASN A 254 -18.64 6.32 -10.67
C ASN A 254 -17.77 7.34 -11.44
N GLY A 255 -17.13 6.94 -12.53
CA GLY A 255 -16.32 7.83 -13.37
C GLY A 255 -14.94 8.19 -12.80
N LEU A 256 -14.61 7.72 -11.59
CA LEU A 256 -13.28 7.85 -11.01
C LEU A 256 -12.33 6.82 -11.64
N GLY A 257 -11.22 7.29 -12.19
CA GLY A 257 -10.10 6.47 -12.68
C GLY A 257 -9.02 6.23 -11.61
N HIS A 258 -7.78 5.99 -12.03
CA HIS A 258 -6.67 5.74 -11.10
C HIS A 258 -6.06 7.03 -10.50
N TYR A 259 -6.87 7.79 -9.76
CA TYR A 259 -6.46 9.00 -9.04
C TYR A 259 -7.46 9.27 -7.91
N THR A 260 -7.18 10.26 -7.05
CA THR A 260 -8.09 10.66 -5.96
C THR A 260 -8.92 11.89 -6.33
N ILE A 261 -10.10 12.04 -5.72
CA ILE A 261 -10.97 13.22 -5.85
C ILE A 261 -11.30 13.84 -4.49
N PRO A 262 -11.65 15.14 -4.44
CA PRO A 262 -11.99 15.80 -3.17
C PRO A 262 -13.10 15.10 -2.39
N GLU A 263 -14.14 14.63 -3.08
CA GLU A 263 -15.27 13.93 -2.47
C GLU A 263 -14.85 12.62 -1.78
N GLU A 264 -13.87 11.91 -2.35
CA GLU A 264 -13.28 10.73 -1.72
C GLU A 264 -12.45 11.10 -0.49
N MET A 265 -11.64 12.16 -0.59
CA MET A 265 -10.79 12.60 0.51
C MET A 265 -11.60 13.17 1.69
N ASP A 266 -12.74 13.81 1.43
CA ASP A 266 -13.68 14.27 2.46
C ASP A 266 -14.25 13.10 3.25
N GLU A 267 -14.63 12.01 2.57
CA GLU A 267 -15.07 10.76 3.19
C GLU A 267 -13.95 10.12 4.02
N VAL A 268 -12.72 10.08 3.50
CA VAL A 268 -11.54 9.61 4.25
C VAL A 268 -11.34 10.43 5.53
N CYS A 269 -11.47 11.77 5.44
CA CYS A 269 -11.35 12.64 6.60
C CYS A 269 -12.45 12.39 7.64
N ALA A 270 -13.70 12.31 7.20
CA ALA A 270 -14.82 12.01 8.09
C ALA A 270 -14.65 10.66 8.78
N TRP A 271 -14.24 9.64 8.02
CA TRP A 271 -14.04 8.29 8.50
C TRP A 271 -12.89 8.21 9.52
N LEU A 272 -11.73 8.82 9.23
CA LEU A 272 -10.58 8.83 10.15
C LEU A 272 -10.93 9.55 11.45
N ARG A 273 -11.60 10.72 11.40
CA ARG A 273 -12.07 11.42 12.61
C ARG A 273 -12.94 10.52 13.48
N SER A 274 -13.89 9.83 12.85
CA SER A 274 -14.81 8.94 13.56
C SER A 274 -14.09 7.72 14.17
N LYS A 275 -13.30 6.98 13.37
CA LYS A 275 -12.70 5.71 13.80
C LYS A 275 -11.54 5.89 14.77
N LEU A 276 -10.82 7.00 14.69
CA LEU A 276 -9.75 7.32 15.64
C LEU A 276 -10.27 8.11 16.84
N GLY A 277 -11.57 8.45 16.91
CA GLY A 277 -12.15 9.23 18.00
C GLY A 277 -11.35 10.51 18.25
N LEU A 278 -11.07 11.25 17.17
CA LEU A 278 -10.32 12.50 17.24
C LEU A 278 -11.26 13.59 17.73
N ASP A 279 -10.76 14.42 18.65
CA ASP A 279 -11.55 15.54 19.15
C ASP A 279 -11.80 16.53 18.00
N GLY A 280 -13.03 17.01 17.87
CA GLY A 280 -13.32 18.13 16.97
C GLY A 280 -12.54 19.36 17.41
N THR A 281 -12.10 20.18 16.46
CA THR A 281 -11.52 21.50 16.74
C THR A 281 -12.56 22.38 17.41
N SER A 282 -12.60 22.36 18.74
CA SER A 282 -13.15 23.43 19.55
C SER A 282 -12.04 24.43 19.80
N SER A 283 -11.81 25.31 18.83
CA SER A 283 -11.04 26.54 19.02
C SER A 283 -11.61 27.60 18.10
#